data_AF-A0AAJ3DCT9-F1
#
_entry.id   AF-A0AAJ3DCT9-F1
#
_cell.length_a   1.000
_cell.length_b   1.000
_cell.length_c   1.000
_cell.angle_alpha   90.00
_cell.angle_beta   90.00
_cell.angle_gamma   90.00
#
_symmetry.space_group_name_H-M   'P 1'
#
loop_
_entity.id
_entity.type
_entity.pdbx_description
1 polymer ?
#
loop_
_entity_poly.entity_id
_entity_poly.type
_entity_poly.pdbx_seq_one_letter_code
_entity_poly.pdbx_strand_id
1 'polypeptide(L)'
;MGSRLMHAAIAKQLMAKFSQLGMAFMIGNEAPDVDKISQMSKDETHYLVPSDRGTRRVDLQAFLLEHPETLSDSFALGYYTHLLADEVWLTDVFMKVVPSQDDPRRATVLERYYQDFKKLNPYLVHKYGLQPLPATATDAVPADFADRACVEKLIQDYNADFIGETIGDLEVLNSTQIDVYIANVVHLMTKVIDSGIFVEK
;
A
#
# COMPACT_ATOMS: atom_id res chain seq x y z
N MET A 1 -1.72 9.84 -2.09
CA MET A 1 -0.34 10.35 -2.22
C MET A 1 0.51 9.27 -2.89
N GLY A 2 1.79 9.53 -3.20
CA GLY A 2 2.68 8.55 -3.85
C GLY A 2 2.73 7.18 -3.18
N SER A 3 2.59 7.10 -1.85
CA SER A 3 2.43 5.81 -1.15
C SER A 3 1.28 4.99 -1.71
N ARG A 4 0.11 5.59 -1.87
CA ARG A 4 -1.09 4.99 -2.46
C ARG A 4 -0.87 4.50 -3.89
N LEU A 5 -0.25 5.33 -4.72
CA LEU A 5 0.03 4.94 -6.11
C LEU A 5 1.08 3.82 -6.22
N MET A 6 1.96 3.64 -5.22
CA MET A 6 2.84 2.47 -5.16
C MET A 6 2.06 1.19 -4.83
N HIS A 7 1.10 1.24 -3.89
CA HIS A 7 0.19 0.12 -3.62
C HIS A 7 -0.60 -0.25 -4.88
N ALA A 8 -1.17 0.75 -5.56
CA ALA A 8 -1.83 0.54 -6.84
C ALA A 8 -0.93 -0.05 -7.93
N ALA A 9 0.34 0.36 -7.99
CA ALA A 9 1.31 -0.22 -8.92
C ALA A 9 1.57 -1.70 -8.63
N ILE A 10 1.72 -2.08 -7.35
CA ILE A 10 1.84 -3.48 -6.93
C ILE A 10 0.59 -4.26 -7.36
N ALA A 11 -0.61 -3.75 -7.04
CA ALA A 11 -1.85 -4.41 -7.39
C ALA A 11 -2.01 -4.58 -8.90
N LYS A 12 -1.73 -3.53 -9.68
CA LYS A 12 -1.80 -3.55 -11.15
C LYS A 12 -0.88 -4.61 -11.75
N GLN A 13 0.34 -4.75 -11.24
CA GLN A 13 1.30 -5.74 -11.71
C GLN A 13 0.85 -7.18 -11.39
N LEU A 14 0.24 -7.40 -10.20
CA LEU A 14 -0.31 -8.70 -9.84
C LEU A 14 -1.55 -9.06 -10.67
N MET A 15 -2.47 -8.10 -10.88
CA MET A 15 -3.65 -8.29 -11.73
C MET A 15 -3.29 -8.59 -13.20
N ALA A 16 -2.15 -8.10 -13.68
CA ALA A 16 -1.65 -8.46 -15.01
C ALA A 16 -1.11 -9.90 -15.09
N LYS A 17 -0.68 -10.48 -13.97
CA LYS A 17 -0.15 -11.85 -13.88
C LYS A 17 -1.24 -12.88 -13.60
N PHE A 18 -2.26 -12.50 -12.84
CA PHE A 18 -3.26 -13.41 -12.29
C PHE A 18 -4.67 -12.97 -12.70
N SER A 19 -5.25 -13.69 -13.67
CA SER A 19 -6.56 -13.34 -14.26
C SER A 19 -7.73 -13.40 -13.27
N GLN A 20 -7.56 -14.10 -12.14
CA GLN A 20 -8.57 -14.16 -11.08
C GLN A 20 -8.64 -12.87 -10.23
N LEU A 21 -7.63 -12.00 -10.31
CA LEU A 21 -7.59 -10.76 -9.54
C LEU A 21 -8.34 -9.65 -10.30
N GLY A 22 -9.27 -9.00 -9.60
CA GLY A 22 -10.15 -7.99 -10.18
C GLY A 22 -10.29 -6.72 -9.34
N MET A 23 -11.40 -6.02 -9.51
CA MET A 23 -11.66 -4.77 -8.78
C MET A 23 -11.71 -4.97 -7.27
N ALA A 24 -12.23 -6.10 -6.79
CA ALA A 24 -12.24 -6.43 -5.35
C ALA A 24 -10.82 -6.47 -4.76
N PHE A 25 -9.87 -7.09 -5.47
CA PHE A 25 -8.44 -7.08 -5.09
C PHE A 25 -7.84 -5.68 -5.10
N MET A 26 -8.10 -4.89 -6.14
CA MET A 26 -7.62 -3.51 -6.22
C MET A 26 -8.12 -2.66 -5.05
N ILE A 27 -9.42 -2.73 -4.72
CA ILE A 27 -9.97 -1.95 -3.60
C ILE A 27 -9.51 -2.52 -2.26
N GLY A 28 -9.43 -3.84 -2.10
CA GLY A 28 -8.86 -4.48 -0.92
C GLY A 28 -7.41 -4.04 -0.67
N ASN A 29 -6.62 -3.85 -1.72
CA ASN A 29 -5.26 -3.34 -1.63
C ASN A 29 -5.16 -1.86 -1.27
N GLU A 30 -6.23 -1.08 -1.40
CA GLU A 30 -6.27 0.32 -0.94
C GLU A 30 -7.00 0.45 0.42
N ALA A 31 -7.70 -0.60 0.83
CA ALA A 31 -8.63 -0.63 1.95
C ALA A 31 -8.02 -0.26 3.32
N PRO A 32 -6.77 -0.65 3.67
CA PRO A 32 -6.19 -0.28 4.97
C PRO A 32 -6.11 1.24 5.18
N ASP A 33 -6.01 1.99 4.08
CA ASP A 33 -5.86 3.44 4.05
C ASP A 33 -7.18 4.20 4.35
N VAL A 34 -8.25 3.46 4.69
CA VAL A 34 -9.54 3.99 5.18
C VAL A 34 -9.44 4.59 6.58
N ASP A 35 -8.37 4.31 7.33
CA ASP A 35 -8.05 4.89 8.66
C ASP A 35 -8.10 6.43 8.68
N LYS A 36 -7.83 7.05 7.53
CA LYS A 36 -7.85 8.50 7.37
C LYS A 36 -9.26 9.10 7.37
N ILE A 37 -10.28 8.25 7.28
CA ILE A 37 -11.67 8.62 6.98
C ILE A 37 -12.65 7.97 7.97
N SER A 38 -12.32 6.80 8.50
CA SER A 38 -13.14 6.06 9.46
C SER A 38 -12.86 6.47 10.92
N GLN A 39 -13.61 5.89 11.86
CA GLN A 39 -13.30 6.01 13.30
C GLN A 39 -12.17 5.05 13.74
N MET A 40 -11.66 4.22 12.82
CA MET A 40 -10.59 3.27 13.11
C MET A 40 -9.25 4.00 13.07
N SER A 41 -8.36 3.61 13.98
CA SER A 41 -6.99 4.07 13.96
C SER A 41 -6.18 3.39 12.85
N LYS A 42 -5.06 4.05 12.48
CA LYS A 42 -4.07 3.45 11.59
C LYS A 42 -3.54 2.12 12.15
N ASP A 43 -3.39 2.03 13.47
CA ASP A 43 -2.85 0.83 14.10
C ASP A 43 -3.77 -0.37 13.93
N GLU A 44 -5.09 -0.16 13.98
CA GLU A 44 -6.09 -1.22 13.77
C GLU A 44 -6.12 -1.68 12.31
N THR A 45 -6.22 -0.75 11.36
CA THR A 45 -6.32 -1.08 9.92
C THR A 45 -5.01 -1.62 9.34
N HIS A 46 -3.86 -1.22 9.86
CA HIS A 46 -2.56 -1.67 9.36
C HIS A 46 -1.93 -2.76 10.24
N TYR A 47 -2.66 -3.29 11.22
CA TYR A 47 -2.15 -4.29 12.18
C TYR A 47 -0.79 -3.89 12.79
N LEU A 48 -0.62 -2.60 13.12
CA LEU A 48 0.66 -2.10 13.58
C LEU A 48 0.89 -2.45 15.05
N VAL A 49 2.01 -3.11 15.32
CA VAL A 49 2.42 -3.49 16.67
C VAL A 49 3.82 -2.96 16.99
N PRO A 50 4.17 -2.79 18.29
CA PRO A 50 5.53 -2.41 18.68
C PRO A 50 6.59 -3.38 18.14
N SER A 51 7.77 -2.86 17.83
CA SER A 51 8.94 -3.66 17.44
C SER A 51 10.22 -3.05 18.02
N ASP A 52 11.25 -3.89 18.16
CA ASP A 52 12.61 -3.55 18.57
C ASP A 52 13.46 -2.92 17.45
N ARG A 53 12.95 -2.84 16.23
CA ARG A 53 13.67 -2.33 15.04
C ARG A 53 13.71 -0.79 14.97
N GLY A 54 13.25 -0.08 16.01
CA GLY A 54 13.18 1.39 16.02
C GLY A 54 12.01 1.98 15.22
N THR A 55 11.13 1.12 14.71
CA THR A 55 9.83 1.43 14.09
C THR A 55 8.80 0.42 14.57
N ARG A 56 7.50 0.68 14.33
CA ARG A 56 6.46 -0.36 14.42
C ARG A 56 6.64 -1.38 13.29
N ARG A 57 6.07 -2.58 13.46
CA ARG A 57 5.96 -3.62 12.42
C ARG A 57 4.49 -3.90 12.12
N VAL A 58 4.21 -4.49 10.96
CA VAL A 58 2.88 -5.00 10.61
C VAL A 58 2.76 -6.45 11.09
N ASP A 59 1.68 -6.78 11.80
CA ASP A 59 1.40 -8.14 12.24
C ASP A 59 0.60 -8.92 11.20
N LEU A 60 1.32 -9.41 10.18
CA LEU A 60 0.73 -10.21 9.09
C LEU A 60 0.05 -11.48 9.60
N GLN A 61 0.55 -12.07 10.70
CA GLN A 61 -0.04 -13.29 11.25
C GLN A 61 -1.39 -13.00 11.91
N ALA A 62 -1.51 -11.89 12.65
CA ALA A 62 -2.77 -11.48 13.24
C ALA A 62 -3.85 -11.29 12.16
N PHE A 63 -3.52 -10.63 11.04
CA PHE A 63 -4.45 -10.48 9.90
C PHE A 63 -4.90 -11.85 9.37
N LEU A 64 -3.99 -12.79 9.14
CA LEU A 64 -4.33 -14.11 8.60
C LEU A 64 -5.17 -14.98 9.56
N LEU A 65 -5.04 -14.76 10.88
CA LEU A 65 -5.87 -15.42 11.88
C LEU A 65 -7.30 -14.87 11.88
N GLU A 66 -7.46 -13.57 11.65
CA GLU A 66 -8.77 -12.92 11.55
C GLU A 66 -9.45 -13.15 10.20
N HIS A 67 -8.65 -13.30 9.14
CA HIS A 67 -9.09 -13.48 7.75
C HIS A 67 -8.55 -14.78 7.13
N PRO A 68 -8.93 -15.97 7.65
CA PRO A 68 -8.43 -17.25 7.13
C PRO A 68 -8.79 -17.50 5.65
N GLU A 69 -9.80 -16.80 5.12
CA GLU A 69 -10.22 -16.81 3.73
C GLU A 69 -9.27 -16.09 2.77
N THR A 70 -8.18 -15.46 3.26
CA THR A 70 -7.29 -14.57 2.49
C THR A 70 -6.87 -15.10 1.12
N LEU A 71 -6.57 -16.41 0.95
CA LEU A 71 -6.20 -16.95 -0.37
C LEU A 71 -7.39 -17.14 -1.33
N SER A 72 -8.58 -17.34 -0.78
CA SER A 72 -9.81 -17.61 -1.54
C SER A 72 -10.66 -16.37 -1.78
N ASP A 73 -10.46 -15.30 -1.00
CA ASP A 73 -11.17 -14.03 -1.14
C ASP A 73 -10.27 -12.96 -1.78
N SER A 74 -10.73 -12.41 -2.90
CA SER A 74 -9.95 -11.46 -3.70
C SER A 74 -9.70 -10.15 -2.95
N PHE A 75 -10.67 -9.70 -2.15
CA PHE A 75 -10.55 -8.47 -1.39
C PHE A 75 -9.55 -8.63 -0.23
N ALA A 76 -9.68 -9.69 0.56
CA ALA A 76 -8.77 -10.02 1.65
C ALA A 76 -7.32 -10.23 1.14
N LEU A 77 -7.14 -10.87 -0.02
CA LEU A 77 -5.82 -10.99 -0.65
C LEU A 77 -5.21 -9.63 -1.03
N GLY A 78 -6.06 -8.70 -1.49
CA GLY A 78 -5.67 -7.31 -1.74
C GLY A 78 -5.20 -6.64 -0.45
N TYR A 79 -5.99 -6.77 0.62
CA TYR A 79 -5.66 -6.20 1.93
C TYR A 79 -4.33 -6.75 2.46
N TYR A 80 -4.15 -8.06 2.41
CA TYR A 80 -2.88 -8.70 2.77
C TYR A 80 -1.70 -8.17 1.93
N THR A 81 -1.92 -7.94 0.63
CA THR A 81 -0.89 -7.37 -0.25
C THR A 81 -0.45 -6.00 0.22
N HIS A 82 -1.38 -5.14 0.64
CA HIS A 82 -1.05 -3.83 1.23
C HIS A 82 -0.23 -3.99 2.51
N LEU A 83 -0.68 -4.83 3.43
CA LEU A 83 0.01 -5.06 4.71
C LEU A 83 1.45 -5.58 4.50
N LEU A 84 1.63 -6.54 3.59
CA LEU A 84 2.95 -7.04 3.22
C LEU A 84 3.81 -5.94 2.61
N ALA A 85 3.22 -5.12 1.73
CA ALA A 85 3.91 -3.99 1.12
C ALA A 85 4.40 -3.02 2.20
N ASP A 86 3.58 -2.67 3.19
CA ASP A 86 3.96 -1.80 4.28
C ASP A 86 5.06 -2.40 5.17
N GLU A 87 5.02 -3.69 5.51
CA GLU A 87 6.11 -4.34 6.24
C GLU A 87 7.43 -4.31 5.46
N VAL A 88 7.37 -4.60 4.15
CA VAL A 88 8.53 -4.50 3.25
C VAL A 88 9.02 -3.05 3.18
N TRP A 89 8.13 -2.06 3.11
CA TRP A 89 8.50 -0.65 3.06
C TRP A 89 9.22 -0.21 4.34
N LEU A 90 8.66 -0.57 5.51
CA LEU A 90 9.24 -0.26 6.81
C LEU A 90 10.66 -0.85 6.93
N THR A 91 10.83 -2.09 6.46
CA THR A 91 12.10 -2.83 6.55
C THR A 91 13.15 -2.41 5.52
N ASP A 92 12.75 -2.25 4.27
CA ASP A 92 13.70 -2.12 3.16
C ASP A 92 13.95 -0.67 2.73
N VAL A 93 13.06 0.26 3.08
CA VAL A 93 13.14 1.67 2.66
C VAL A 93 13.13 2.62 3.86
N PHE A 94 12.04 2.65 4.63
CA PHE A 94 11.80 3.69 5.65
C PHE A 94 12.94 3.78 6.67
N MET A 95 13.34 2.65 7.27
CA MET A 95 14.42 2.63 8.26
C MET A 95 15.79 3.05 7.71
N LYS A 96 16.00 2.99 6.39
CA LYS A 96 17.26 3.37 5.75
C LYS A 96 17.32 4.85 5.40
N VAL A 97 16.17 5.50 5.22
CA VAL A 97 16.08 6.89 4.75
C VAL A 97 15.61 7.86 5.83
N VAL A 98 14.88 7.39 6.84
CA VAL A 98 14.39 8.21 7.96
C VAL A 98 15.26 7.97 9.20
N PRO A 99 15.93 9.01 9.74
CA PRO A 99 16.74 8.89 10.97
C PRO A 99 15.93 8.43 12.18
N SER A 100 16.59 7.84 13.19
CA SER A 100 15.95 7.39 14.45
C SER A 100 15.23 8.51 15.20
N GLN A 101 14.33 8.15 16.13
CA GLN A 101 13.46 9.11 16.83
C GLN A 101 14.21 10.22 17.59
N ASP A 102 15.39 9.90 18.10
CA ASP A 102 16.26 10.80 18.86
C ASP A 102 17.14 11.71 17.96
N ASP A 103 17.16 11.48 16.64
CA ASP A 103 17.94 12.30 15.71
C ASP A 103 17.26 13.66 15.46
N PRO A 104 17.91 14.80 15.75
CA PRO A 104 17.32 16.13 15.58
C PRO A 104 16.97 16.47 14.12
N ARG A 105 17.54 15.75 13.14
CA ARG A 105 17.25 15.94 11.70
C ARG A 105 15.96 15.24 11.27
N ARG A 106 15.44 14.31 12.07
CA ARG A 106 14.31 13.44 11.69
C ARG A 106 13.10 14.23 11.19
N ALA A 107 12.73 15.32 11.87
CA ALA A 107 11.58 16.13 11.50
C ALA A 107 11.72 16.71 10.07
N THR A 108 12.87 17.32 9.75
CA THR A 108 13.14 17.88 8.42
C THR A 108 13.23 16.79 7.35
N VAL A 109 13.82 15.64 7.66
CA VAL A 109 13.88 14.52 6.70
C VAL A 109 12.49 13.97 6.43
N LEU A 110 11.65 13.80 7.46
CA LEU A 110 10.26 13.34 7.30
C LEU A 110 9.44 14.29 6.42
N GLU A 111 9.59 15.59 6.59
CA GLU A 111 8.91 16.58 5.75
C GLU A 111 9.26 16.37 4.26
N ARG A 112 10.55 16.32 3.93
CA ARG A 112 11.03 16.09 2.55
C ARG A 112 10.60 14.74 2.01
N TYR A 113 10.70 13.70 2.83
CA TYR A 113 10.24 12.35 2.53
C TYR A 113 8.75 12.33 2.12
N TYR A 114 7.88 13.04 2.85
CA TYR A 114 6.46 13.12 2.50
C TYR A 114 6.21 13.98 1.24
N GLN A 115 7.03 14.99 0.96
CA GLN A 115 6.92 15.76 -0.28
C GLN A 115 7.31 14.92 -1.50
N ASP A 116 8.34 14.08 -1.38
CA ASP A 116 8.78 13.20 -2.47
C ASP A 116 7.68 12.26 -2.97
N PHE A 117 6.77 11.82 -2.10
CA PHE A 117 5.60 11.04 -2.54
C PHE A 117 4.74 11.80 -3.54
N LYS A 118 4.53 13.11 -3.37
CA LYS A 118 3.74 13.90 -4.34
C LYS A 118 4.50 14.02 -5.66
N LYS A 119 5.82 14.22 -5.61
CA LYS A 119 6.69 14.32 -6.79
C LYS A 119 6.78 13.00 -7.56
N LEU A 120 6.60 11.87 -6.88
CA LEU A 120 6.59 10.53 -7.48
C LEU A 120 5.30 10.20 -8.24
N ASN A 121 4.18 10.89 -7.99
CA ASN A 121 2.88 10.53 -8.57
C ASN A 121 2.93 10.40 -10.11
N PRO A 122 3.43 11.39 -10.88
CA PRO A 122 3.44 11.28 -12.35
C PRO A 122 4.30 10.11 -12.83
N TYR A 123 5.43 9.86 -12.16
CA TYR A 123 6.30 8.74 -12.48
C TYR A 123 5.59 7.40 -12.33
N LEU A 124 4.90 7.19 -11.19
CA LEU A 124 4.17 5.95 -10.91
C LEU A 124 3.01 5.75 -11.90
N VAL A 125 2.25 6.81 -12.19
CA VAL A 125 1.15 6.77 -13.16
C VAL A 125 1.65 6.36 -14.54
N HIS A 126 2.68 7.03 -15.06
CA HIS A 126 3.19 6.76 -16.40
C HIS A 126 3.87 5.39 -16.52
N LYS A 127 4.73 5.04 -15.56
CA LYS A 127 5.51 3.80 -15.61
C LYS A 127 4.64 2.54 -15.49
N TYR A 128 3.67 2.57 -14.59
CA TYR A 128 2.83 1.41 -14.30
C TYR A 128 1.47 1.45 -15.03
N GLY A 129 1.20 2.49 -15.82
CA GLY A 129 -0.04 2.63 -16.57
C GLY A 129 -1.27 2.68 -15.66
N LEU A 130 -1.15 3.39 -14.53
CA LEU A 130 -2.25 3.52 -13.56
C LEU A 130 -3.37 4.35 -14.17
N GLN A 131 -4.60 4.08 -13.75
CA GLN A 131 -5.80 4.78 -14.21
C GLN A 131 -6.70 5.10 -13.02
N PRO A 132 -7.44 6.23 -13.07
CA PRO A 132 -8.47 6.51 -12.08
C PRO A 132 -9.47 5.36 -11.95
N LEU A 133 -9.94 5.10 -10.74
CA LEU A 133 -10.97 4.11 -10.47
C LEU A 133 -12.36 4.69 -10.80
N PRO A 134 -13.25 3.90 -11.44
CA PRO A 134 -14.61 4.33 -11.67
C PRO A 134 -15.40 4.38 -10.36
N ALA A 135 -16.44 5.22 -10.30
CA ALA A 135 -17.32 5.29 -9.13
C ALA A 135 -17.98 3.93 -8.79
N THR A 136 -18.24 3.10 -9.80
CA THR A 136 -18.79 1.74 -9.64
C THR A 136 -17.84 0.76 -8.97
N ALA A 137 -16.57 1.13 -8.73
CA ALA A 137 -15.64 0.29 -8.01
C ALA A 137 -16.09 0.00 -6.56
N THR A 138 -16.95 0.84 -5.99
CA THR A 138 -17.60 0.59 -4.69
C THR A 138 -18.38 -0.70 -4.65
N ASP A 139 -18.90 -1.17 -5.79
CA ASP A 139 -19.75 -2.36 -5.87
C ASP A 139 -18.95 -3.66 -5.71
N ALA A 140 -17.61 -3.57 -5.77
CA ALA A 140 -16.70 -4.70 -5.58
C ALA A 140 -16.27 -4.90 -4.12
N VAL A 141 -16.75 -4.06 -3.19
CA VAL A 141 -16.36 -4.10 -1.77
C VAL A 141 -17.34 -4.94 -0.95
N PRO A 142 -16.85 -5.81 -0.06
CA PRO A 142 -17.70 -6.53 0.89
C PRO A 142 -18.57 -5.56 1.70
N ALA A 143 -19.85 -5.90 1.89
CA ALA A 143 -20.83 -5.00 2.53
C ALA A 143 -20.52 -4.72 4.01
N ASP A 144 -19.73 -5.59 4.65
CA ASP A 144 -19.33 -5.55 6.04
C ASP A 144 -17.94 -4.92 6.26
N PHE A 145 -17.21 -4.58 5.19
CA PHE A 145 -15.85 -4.05 5.30
C PHE A 145 -15.80 -2.64 5.93
N ALA A 146 -16.56 -1.70 5.38
CA ALA A 146 -16.60 -0.31 5.83
C ALA A 146 -17.90 0.35 5.36
N ASP A 147 -18.24 1.49 5.98
CA ASP A 147 -19.30 2.35 5.43
C ASP A 147 -18.97 2.71 3.98
N ARG A 148 -19.97 2.57 3.10
CA ARG A 148 -19.88 2.94 1.68
C ARG A 148 -19.28 4.33 1.48
N ALA A 149 -19.65 5.29 2.33
CA ALA A 149 -19.11 6.66 2.25
C ALA A 149 -17.57 6.69 2.44
N CYS A 150 -17.02 5.82 3.29
CA CYS A 150 -15.58 5.72 3.50
C CYS A 150 -14.88 5.16 2.26
N VAL A 151 -15.46 4.13 1.62
CA VAL A 151 -14.95 3.54 0.38
C VAL A 151 -15.00 4.55 -0.78
N GLU A 152 -16.10 5.29 -0.91
CA GLU A 152 -16.25 6.35 -1.92
C GLU A 152 -15.17 7.43 -1.74
N LYS A 153 -14.90 7.83 -0.49
CA LYS A 153 -13.87 8.80 -0.18
C LYS A 153 -12.45 8.27 -0.45
N LEU A 154 -12.18 6.99 -0.14
CA LEU A 154 -10.92 6.33 -0.50
C LEU A 154 -10.66 6.39 -2.02
N ILE A 155 -11.69 6.07 -2.82
CA ILE A 155 -11.62 6.15 -4.30
C ILE A 155 -11.37 7.59 -4.76
N GLN A 156 -12.04 8.58 -4.16
CA GLN A 156 -11.81 9.98 -4.47
C GLN A 156 -10.37 10.41 -4.16
N ASP A 157 -9.83 10.00 -3.02
CA ASP A 157 -8.46 10.33 -2.62
C ASP A 157 -7.43 9.65 -3.52
N TYR A 158 -7.69 8.42 -3.97
CA TYR A 158 -6.91 7.75 -5.01
C TYR A 158 -6.93 8.53 -6.32
N ASN A 159 -8.12 8.89 -6.82
CA ASN A 159 -8.27 9.62 -8.08
C ASN A 159 -7.65 11.03 -8.02
N ALA A 160 -7.63 11.66 -6.84
CA ALA A 160 -6.99 12.96 -6.63
C ALA A 160 -5.45 12.91 -6.73
N ASP A 161 -4.83 11.73 -6.71
CA ASP A 161 -3.38 11.59 -6.84
C ASP A 161 -2.87 11.64 -8.28
N PHE A 162 -3.76 11.62 -9.26
CA PHE A 162 -3.44 11.67 -10.70
C PHE A 162 -3.14 13.10 -11.17
N ILE A 163 -2.28 13.79 -10.43
CA ILE A 163 -1.88 15.17 -10.67
C ILE A 163 -0.42 15.27 -11.09
N GLY A 164 -0.11 16.26 -11.93
CA GLY A 164 1.22 16.52 -12.46
C GLY A 164 1.56 15.70 -13.71
N GLU A 165 2.46 16.24 -14.53
CA GLU A 165 2.86 15.63 -15.82
C GLU A 165 4.30 15.11 -15.80
N THR A 166 5.13 15.60 -14.87
CA THR A 166 6.55 15.27 -14.80
C THR A 166 6.95 14.92 -13.38
N ILE A 167 7.85 13.95 -13.23
CA ILE A 167 8.48 13.67 -11.94
C ILE A 167 9.25 14.91 -11.46
N GLY A 168 9.07 15.29 -10.19
CA GLY A 168 9.87 16.33 -9.57
C GLY A 168 11.19 15.79 -9.01
N ASP A 169 12.14 16.67 -8.70
CA ASP A 169 13.41 16.28 -8.08
C ASP A 169 13.18 15.70 -6.68
N LEU A 170 13.55 14.44 -6.49
CA LEU A 170 13.43 13.74 -5.21
C LEU A 170 14.61 14.09 -4.29
N GLU A 171 14.33 14.29 -3.01
CA GLU A 171 15.32 14.74 -2.01
C GLU A 171 15.75 13.64 -1.04
N VAL A 172 14.87 12.66 -0.80
CA VAL A 172 15.04 11.56 0.15
C VAL A 172 14.84 10.22 -0.54
N LEU A 173 13.79 10.11 -1.35
CA LEU A 173 13.47 8.87 -2.07
C LEU A 173 14.22 8.81 -3.41
N ASN A 174 14.34 7.60 -3.95
CA ASN A 174 14.94 7.35 -5.24
C ASN A 174 14.04 6.46 -6.10
N SER A 175 13.74 6.86 -7.33
CA SER A 175 12.83 6.11 -8.23
C SER A 175 13.28 4.66 -8.46
N THR A 176 14.60 4.40 -8.58
CA THR A 176 15.11 3.03 -8.68
C THR A 176 14.83 2.20 -7.43
N GLN A 177 14.96 2.80 -6.24
CA GLN A 177 14.63 2.12 -4.99
C GLN A 177 13.13 1.80 -4.92
N ILE A 178 12.28 2.72 -5.39
CA ILE A 178 10.83 2.50 -5.49
C ILE A 178 10.50 1.34 -6.43
N ASP A 179 11.15 1.27 -7.59
CA ASP A 179 10.94 0.17 -8.53
C ASP A 179 11.33 -1.18 -7.94
N VAL A 180 12.49 -1.23 -7.26
CA VAL A 180 12.98 -2.44 -6.59
C VAL A 180 12.03 -2.87 -5.48
N TYR A 181 11.53 -1.91 -4.70
CA TYR A 181 10.51 -2.16 -3.68
C TYR A 181 9.24 -2.79 -4.28
N ILE A 182 8.66 -2.16 -5.30
CA ILE A 182 7.45 -2.67 -5.96
C ILE A 182 7.70 -4.07 -6.53
N ALA A 183 8.81 -4.27 -7.23
CA ALA A 183 9.17 -5.57 -7.81
C ALA A 183 9.36 -6.66 -6.73
N ASN A 184 9.94 -6.32 -5.58
CA ASN A 184 10.12 -7.24 -4.46
C ASN A 184 8.76 -7.67 -3.89
N VAL A 185 7.85 -6.73 -3.64
CA VAL A 185 6.51 -7.06 -3.13
C VAL A 185 5.73 -7.92 -4.13
N VAL A 186 5.76 -7.57 -5.43
CA VAL A 186 5.12 -8.37 -6.49
C VAL A 186 5.70 -9.78 -6.52
N HIS A 187 7.02 -9.95 -6.37
CA HIS A 187 7.68 -11.26 -6.33
C HIS A 187 7.25 -12.08 -5.11
N LEU A 188 7.21 -11.47 -3.91
CA LEU A 188 6.74 -12.14 -2.71
C LEU A 188 5.29 -12.58 -2.84
N MET A 189 4.40 -11.69 -3.29
CA MET A 189 2.99 -12.03 -3.51
C MET A 189 2.77 -13.07 -4.60
N THR A 190 3.58 -13.06 -5.66
CA THR A 190 3.53 -14.12 -6.69
C THR A 190 3.78 -15.49 -6.05
N LYS A 191 4.77 -15.61 -5.14
CA LYS A 191 5.02 -16.85 -4.41
C LYS A 191 3.85 -17.23 -3.49
N VAL A 192 3.26 -16.26 -2.77
CA VAL A 192 2.09 -16.50 -1.91
C VAL A 192 0.94 -17.06 -2.73
N ILE A 193 0.62 -16.45 -3.87
CA ILE A 193 -0.49 -16.86 -4.73
C ILE A 193 -0.22 -18.22 -5.36
N ASP A 194 1.00 -18.49 -5.84
CA ASP A 194 1.34 -19.74 -6.51
C ASP A 194 1.43 -20.93 -5.54
N SER A 195 1.93 -20.71 -4.32
CA SER A 195 2.20 -21.80 -3.36
C SER A 195 1.14 -21.94 -2.27
N GLY A 196 0.34 -20.91 -2.02
CA GLY A 196 -0.53 -20.80 -0.86
C GLY A 196 0.22 -20.64 0.47
N ILE A 197 1.53 -20.41 0.44
CA ILE A 197 2.35 -20.22 1.64
C ILE A 197 2.58 -18.72 1.84
N PHE A 198 2.09 -18.19 2.96
CA PHE A 198 2.24 -16.79 3.33
C PHE A 198 3.66 -16.45 3.79
N VAL A 199 4.01 -15.16 3.73
CA VAL A 199 5.31 -14.67 4.16
C VAL A 199 5.37 -14.63 5.69
N GLU A 200 6.35 -15.32 6.26
CA GLU A 200 6.76 -15.16 7.66
C GLU A 200 7.81 -14.02 7.73
N LYS A 201 7.50 -12.91 8.41
CA LYS A 201 8.38 -11.73 8.55
C LYS A 201 8.38 -11.17 9.97
#